data_AF-A0A537IY06-F1
#
_entry.id   AF-A0A537IY06-F1
#
_cell.length_a   1.000
_cell.length_b   1.000
_cell.length_c   1.000
_cell.angle_alpha   90.00
_cell.angle_beta   90.00
_cell.angle_gamma   90.00
#
_symmetry.space_group_name_H-M   'P 1'
#
loop_
_entity.id
_entity.type
_entity.pdbx_description
1 polymer ?
#
loop_
_entity_poly.entity_id
_entity_poly.type
_entity_poly.pdbx_seq_one_letter_code
_entity_poly.pdbx_strand_id
1 'polypeptide(L)'
;MRAPMGIRGLIEAMARDATLAMDGRRSLVLAPHQDDEVLGCGGTIARKVRRGTPVSIAFLTDGRRGVAAAPGEARAVREAEAHRAAAALGLPPE
;
A
#
# COMPACT_ATOMS: atom_id res chain seq x y z
N MET A 1 -38.01 -6.95 15.53
CA MET A 1 -36.94 -5.99 15.87
C MET A 1 -35.63 -6.56 15.33
N ARG A 2 -34.97 -5.92 14.35
CA ARG A 2 -33.69 -6.42 13.82
C ARG A 2 -32.59 -6.15 14.85
N ALA A 3 -31.77 -7.16 15.14
CA ALA A 3 -30.60 -7.00 16.00
C ALA A 3 -29.67 -5.92 15.41
N PRO A 4 -28.96 -5.14 16.26
CA PRO A 4 -28.02 -4.13 15.78
C PRO A 4 -26.94 -4.79 14.92
N MET A 5 -26.67 -4.20 13.75
CA MET A 5 -25.63 -4.68 12.86
C MET A 5 -24.27 -4.48 13.52
N GLY A 6 -23.58 -5.56 13.85
CA GLY A 6 -22.19 -5.50 14.29
C GLY A 6 -21.28 -4.92 13.20
N ILE A 7 -20.04 -4.57 13.55
CA ILE A 7 -19.07 -3.91 12.65
C ILE A 7 -18.91 -4.64 11.31
N ARG A 8 -18.97 -5.98 11.32
CA ARG A 8 -18.94 -6.81 10.11
C ARG A 8 -20.10 -6.51 9.15
N GLY A 9 -21.32 -6.45 9.67
CA GLY A 9 -22.49 -6.18 8.84
C GLY A 9 -22.49 -4.77 8.26
N LEU A 10 -21.96 -3.79 9.01
CA LEU A 10 -21.75 -2.44 8.50
C LEU A 10 -20.75 -2.43 7.34
N ILE A 11 -19.61 -3.12 7.48
CA ILE A 11 -18.61 -3.24 6.41
C ILE A 11 -19.21 -3.91 5.18
N GLU A 12 -19.93 -5.02 5.35
CA GLU A 12 -20.55 -5.75 4.24
C GLU A 12 -21.61 -4.90 3.51
N ALA A 13 -22.37 -4.06 4.23
CA ALA A 13 -23.36 -3.18 3.63
C ALA A 13 -22.76 -1.96 2.90
N MET A 14 -21.59 -1.48 3.32
CA MET A 14 -20.95 -0.29 2.76
C MET A 14 -19.86 -0.60 1.72
N ALA A 15 -19.27 -1.80 1.77
CA ALA A 15 -18.19 -2.18 0.88
C ALA A 15 -18.67 -2.27 -0.57
N ARG A 16 -17.88 -1.69 -1.48
CA ARG A 16 -18.03 -1.90 -2.93
C ARG A 16 -16.90 -2.80 -3.39
N ASP A 17 -17.25 -3.95 -3.95
CA ASP A 17 -16.26 -4.80 -4.61
C ASP A 17 -15.87 -4.20 -5.97
N ALA A 18 -14.73 -3.52 -6.01
CA ALA A 18 -14.12 -2.99 -7.22
C ALA A 18 -12.95 -3.85 -7.71
N THR A 19 -12.80 -5.04 -7.16
CA THR A 19 -11.56 -5.83 -7.24
C THR A 19 -11.20 -6.22 -8.68
N LEU A 20 -12.15 -6.75 -9.45
CA LEU A 20 -11.92 -7.08 -10.86
C LEU A 20 -11.83 -5.84 -11.75
N ALA A 21 -12.63 -4.82 -11.46
CA ALA A 21 -12.67 -3.58 -12.24
C ALA A 21 -11.34 -2.82 -12.20
N MET A 22 -10.56 -2.99 -11.12
CA MET A 22 -9.27 -2.33 -10.93
C MET A 22 -8.09 -3.10 -11.51
N ASP A 23 -8.26 -4.35 -11.93
CA ASP A 23 -7.13 -5.19 -12.34
C ASP A 23 -6.37 -4.61 -13.52
N GLY A 24 -7.02 -4.24 -14.62
CA GLY A 24 -6.37 -3.87 -15.88
C GLY A 24 -5.96 -2.40 -16.07
N ARG A 25 -6.11 -1.54 -15.05
CA ARG A 25 -5.78 -0.11 -15.17
C ARG A 25 -4.47 0.21 -14.47
N ARG A 26 -3.50 0.87 -15.11
CA ARG A 26 -2.30 1.36 -14.42
C ARG A 26 -2.66 2.23 -13.21
N SER A 27 -1.82 2.25 -12.17
CA SER A 27 -2.12 2.99 -10.95
C SER A 27 -0.91 3.70 -10.36
N LEU A 28 -1.14 4.87 -9.78
CA LEU A 28 -0.20 5.58 -8.92
C LEU A 28 -0.73 5.50 -7.49
N VAL A 29 0.07 4.96 -6.58
CA VAL A 29 -0.21 4.92 -5.14
C VAL A 29 0.48 6.12 -4.50
N LEU A 30 -0.30 6.98 -3.86
CA LEU A 30 0.22 8.09 -3.08
C LEU A 30 0.30 7.65 -1.62
N ALA A 31 1.51 7.62 -1.07
CA ALA A 31 1.78 7.14 0.28
C ALA A 31 2.45 8.28 1.08
N PRO A 32 1.81 8.79 2.16
CA PRO A 32 2.40 9.85 2.97
C PRO A 32 3.82 9.53 3.45
N HIS A 33 4.03 8.30 3.92
CA HIS A 33 5.33 7.75 4.29
C HIS A 33 5.52 6.39 3.59
N GLN A 34 6.75 5.87 3.62
CA GLN A 34 7.01 4.44 3.34
C GLN A 34 6.15 3.59 4.28
N ASP A 35 5.81 2.33 3.96
CA ASP A 35 4.86 1.47 4.69
C ASP A 35 3.36 1.73 4.45
N ASP A 36 2.93 2.98 4.26
CA ASP A 36 1.51 3.31 4.03
C ASP A 36 0.93 2.61 2.79
N GLU A 37 1.74 2.41 1.74
CA GLU A 37 1.35 1.70 0.53
C GLU A 37 1.08 0.22 0.80
N VAL A 38 1.90 -0.41 1.65
CA VAL A 38 1.77 -1.82 2.00
C VAL A 38 0.59 -2.02 2.93
N LEU A 39 0.51 -1.21 3.99
CA LEU A 39 -0.53 -1.29 5.01
C LEU A 39 -1.91 -0.95 4.46
N GLY A 40 -1.99 0.08 3.61
CA GLY A 40 -3.25 0.54 3.03
C GLY A 40 -3.72 -0.31 1.85
N CYS A 41 -2.82 -0.68 0.93
CA CYS A 41 -3.22 -1.31 -0.33
C CYS A 41 -2.26 -2.38 -0.88
N GLY A 42 -1.36 -2.94 -0.06
CA GLY A 42 -0.36 -3.91 -0.49
C GLY A 42 -0.96 -5.12 -1.22
N GLY A 43 -2.11 -5.63 -0.76
CA GLY A 43 -2.83 -6.72 -1.44
C GLY A 43 -3.29 -6.35 -2.87
N THR A 44 -3.73 -5.11 -3.06
CA THR A 44 -4.11 -4.58 -4.39
C THR A 44 -2.87 -4.40 -5.28
N ILE A 45 -1.77 -3.87 -4.74
CA ILE A 45 -0.51 -3.73 -5.48
C ILE A 45 -0.02 -5.10 -5.98
N ALA A 46 0.17 -6.06 -5.07
CA ALA A 46 0.67 -7.40 -5.39
C ALA A 46 -0.25 -8.14 -6.38
N ARG A 47 -1.56 -7.93 -6.30
CA ARG A 47 -2.51 -8.48 -7.27
C ARG A 47 -2.30 -7.89 -8.66
N LYS A 48 -2.23 -6.57 -8.77
CA LYS A 48 -2.07 -5.87 -10.06
C LYS A 48 -0.75 -6.23 -10.73
N VAL A 49 0.34 -6.25 -9.95
CA VAL A 49 1.66 -6.67 -10.41
C VAL A 49 1.62 -8.11 -10.95
N ARG A 50 1.04 -9.07 -10.23
CA ARG A 50 0.89 -10.46 -10.71
C ARG A 50 0.07 -10.60 -12.00
N ARG A 51 -0.80 -9.63 -12.29
CA ARG A 51 -1.58 -9.55 -13.53
C ARG A 51 -0.88 -8.76 -14.63
N GLY A 52 0.39 -8.38 -14.44
CA GLY A 52 1.15 -7.58 -15.39
C GLY A 52 0.65 -6.15 -15.53
N THR A 53 -0.13 -5.64 -14.56
CA THR A 53 -0.64 -4.27 -14.60
C THR A 53 0.33 -3.32 -13.89
N PRO A 54 0.78 -2.23 -14.56
CA PRO A 54 1.72 -1.30 -13.98
C PRO A 54 1.20 -0.61 -12.72
N VAL A 55 2.06 -0.54 -11.71
CA VAL A 55 1.83 0.23 -10.48
C VAL A 55 3.10 1.02 -10.18
N SER A 56 2.92 2.29 -9.82
CA SER A 56 3.99 3.16 -9.31
C SER A 56 3.60 3.66 -7.92
N ILE A 57 4.58 3.94 -7.07
CA ILE A 57 4.36 4.47 -5.72
C ILE A 57 5.09 5.80 -5.62
N ALA A 58 4.42 6.82 -5.06
CA ALA A 58 5.04 8.09 -4.72
C ALA A 58 4.95 8.29 -3.21
N PHE A 59 6.12 8.29 -2.56
CA PHE A 59 6.25 8.65 -1.16
C PHE A 59 6.32 10.17 -1.02
N LEU A 60 5.41 10.74 -0.21
CA LEU A 60 5.30 12.18 -0.07
C LEU A 60 6.31 12.76 0.93
N THR A 61 6.89 11.92 1.79
CA THR A 61 7.89 12.29 2.79
C THR A 61 9.01 11.25 2.89
N ASP A 62 10.09 11.59 3.60
CA ASP A 62 11.22 10.68 3.83
C ASP A 62 11.02 9.72 5.02
N GLY A 63 9.86 9.75 5.69
CA GLY A 63 9.50 8.84 6.78
C GLY A 63 10.43 8.82 7.98
N ARG A 64 11.40 9.74 8.08
CA ARG A 64 12.53 9.65 9.03
C ARG A 64 12.13 9.66 10.50
N ARG A 65 10.92 10.10 10.83
CA ARG A 65 10.38 10.14 12.19
C ARG A 65 9.72 8.81 12.62
N GLY A 66 9.51 7.88 11.69
CA GLY A 66 8.86 6.59 11.93
C GLY A 66 9.83 5.45 12.24
N VAL A 67 11.14 5.71 12.28
CA VAL A 67 12.17 4.69 12.52
C VAL A 67 13.09 5.09 13.67
N ALA A 68 13.43 4.12 14.52
CA ALA A 68 14.45 4.27 15.55
C ALA A 68 15.83 4.03 14.93
N ALA A 69 16.37 5.04 14.25
CA ALA A 69 17.71 5.03 13.66
C ALA A 69 18.52 6.26 14.11
N ALA A 70 19.84 6.24 13.92
CA ALA A 70 20.67 7.38 14.25
C ALA A 70 20.27 8.62 13.41
N PRO A 71 20.48 9.84 13.93
CA PRO A 71 20.27 11.06 13.17
C PRO A 71 21.08 11.03 11.86
N GLY A 72 20.42 11.23 10.72
CA GLY A 72 21.03 11.16 9.39
C GLY A 72 20.88 9.81 8.69
N GLU A 73 20.65 8.72 9.41
CA GLU A 73 20.48 7.37 8.83
C GLU A 73 19.02 7.04 8.54
N ALA A 74 18.10 7.63 9.31
CA ALA A 74 16.68 7.31 9.28
C ALA A 74 16.06 7.35 7.86
N ARG A 75 16.42 8.34 7.03
CA ARG A 75 15.97 8.39 5.63
C ARG A 75 16.46 7.19 4.83
N ALA A 76 17.76 6.90 4.89
CA ALA A 76 18.35 5.80 4.13
C ALA A 76 17.80 4.44 4.55
N VAL A 77 17.54 4.25 5.85
CA VAL A 77 16.88 3.04 6.37
C VAL A 77 15.48 2.90 5.78
N ARG A 78 14.67 3.96 5.82
CA ARG A 78 13.30 3.98 5.29
C ARG A 78 13.25 3.77 3.78
N GLU A 79 14.18 4.38 3.04
CA GLU A 79 14.32 4.19 1.58
C GLU A 79 14.67 2.74 1.25
N ALA A 80 15.63 2.14 1.96
CA ALA A 80 15.99 0.74 1.79
C ALA A 80 14.84 -0.21 2.17
N GLU A 81 14.06 0.10 3.20
CA GLU A 81 12.84 -0.63 3.57
C GLU A 81 11.79 -0.58 2.46
N ALA A 82 11.52 0.61 1.91
CA ALA A 82 10.59 0.78 0.81
C ALA A 82 11.00 -0.02 -0.43
N HIS A 83 12.29 0.01 -0.81
CA HIS A 83 12.76 -0.81 -1.93
C HIS A 83 12.59 -2.31 -1.69
N ARG A 84 12.87 -2.80 -0.47
CA ARG A 84 12.65 -4.21 -0.13
C ARG A 84 11.16 -4.58 -0.16
N ALA A 85 10.29 -3.70 0.35
CA ALA A 85 8.85 -3.91 0.31
C ALA A 85 8.32 -3.92 -1.14
N ALA A 86 8.76 -2.98 -1.97
CA ALA A 86 8.41 -2.92 -3.38
C ALA A 86 8.84 -4.19 -4.14
N ALA A 87 10.06 -4.66 -3.90
CA ALA A 87 10.55 -5.92 -4.46
C ALA A 87 9.70 -7.13 -4.00
N ALA A 88 9.33 -7.19 -2.71
CA ALA A 88 8.46 -8.24 -2.19
C ALA A 88 7.04 -8.22 -2.79
N LEU A 89 6.56 -7.04 -3.22
CA LEU A 89 5.30 -6.87 -3.96
C LEU A 89 5.44 -7.19 -5.47
N GLY A 90 6.66 -7.46 -5.95
CA GLY A 90 6.97 -7.79 -7.35
C GLY A 90 7.13 -6.58 -8.27
N LEU A 91 7.26 -5.37 -7.72
CA LEU A 91 7.53 -4.17 -8.51
C LEU A 91 8.94 -4.24 -9.12
N PRO A 92 9.13 -3.69 -10.33
CA PRO A 92 10.47 -3.59 -10.91
C PRO A 92 11.36 -2.65 -10.07
N PRO A 93 12.68 -2.85 -10.08
CA PRO A 93 13.61 -1.85 -9.55
C PRO A 93 13.50 -0.54 -10.33
N GLU A 94 13.68 0.58 -9.64
CA GLU A 94 13.80 1.91 -10.26
C GLU A 94 15.16 2.11 -10.95
#